data_AF-A0A350VZR6-F1
#
_entry.id   AF-A0A350VZR6-F1
#
_cell.length_a   1.000
_cell.length_b   1.000
_cell.length_c   1.000
_cell.angle_alpha   90.00
_cell.angle_beta   90.00
_cell.angle_gamma   90.00
#
_symmetry.space_group_name_H-M   'P 1'
#
loop_
_entity.id
_entity.type
_entity.pdbx_description
1 polymer ?
#
loop_
_entity_poly.entity_id
_entity_poly.type
_entity_poly.pdbx_seq_one_letter_code
_entity_poly.pdbx_strand_id
1 'polypeptide(L)'
;MSNGEISCINNILVTKSSEIKEVEECYNALLKLYQNDDMIMNFLSMYEFVMQPVASYCGNCGKYDDSDNIENTIFVNTMMNRRLTIVPKVIYCLLWNNIQRERKNISQKCDMDKELELRKCLILNDIAKNYLNYKFIGNIIQEK
;
A
#
# COMPACT_ATOMS: atom_id res chain seq x y z
N MET A 1 1.81 -22.10 -3.65
CA MET A 1 2.17 -21.78 -2.25
C MET A 1 0.93 -21.87 -1.39
N SER A 2 1.08 -22.36 -0.17
CA SER A 2 0.05 -22.32 0.86
C SER A 2 -0.12 -20.89 1.42
N ASN A 3 -1.27 -20.60 2.03
CA ASN A 3 -1.51 -19.30 2.68
C ASN A 3 -0.50 -19.02 3.81
N GLY A 4 -0.03 -20.06 4.51
CA GLY A 4 0.99 -19.93 5.55
C GLY A 4 2.33 -19.45 4.99
N GLU A 5 2.80 -20.06 3.89
CA GLU A 5 4.03 -19.63 3.21
C GLU A 5 3.90 -18.20 2.67
N ILE A 6 2.75 -17.85 2.05
CA ILE A 6 2.48 -16.49 1.57
C ILE A 6 2.60 -15.49 2.71
N SER A 7 2.00 -15.77 3.87
CA SER A 7 2.06 -14.91 5.04
C SER A 7 3.48 -14.72 5.58
N CYS A 8 4.27 -15.79 5.65
CA CYS A 8 5.68 -15.70 6.06
C CYS A 8 6.50 -14.80 5.13
N ILE A 9 6.37 -14.98 3.81
CA ILE A 9 7.09 -14.17 2.82
C ILE A 9 6.63 -12.70 2.90
N ASN A 10 5.32 -12.46 3.04
CA ASN A 10 4.77 -11.12 3.18
C ASN A 10 5.27 -10.41 4.45
N ASN A 11 5.39 -11.13 5.56
CA ASN A 11 5.95 -10.58 6.79
C ASN A 11 7.42 -10.20 6.64
N ILE A 12 8.22 -10.99 5.91
CA ILE A 12 9.61 -10.61 5.59
C ILE A 12 9.61 -9.31 4.78
N LEU A 13 8.77 -9.22 3.74
CA LEU A 13 8.66 -8.03 2.89
C LEU A 13 8.30 -6.75 3.67
N VAL A 14 7.38 -6.87 4.63
CA VAL A 14 6.90 -5.71 5.43
C VAL A 14 7.88 -5.29 6.51
N THR A 15 8.64 -6.22 7.10
CA THR A 15 9.41 -5.95 8.32
C THR A 15 10.90 -5.70 8.09
N LYS A 16 11.43 -6.10 6.93
CA LYS A 16 12.86 -5.98 6.61
C LYS A 16 13.13 -4.79 5.71
N SER A 17 14.35 -4.26 5.78
CA SER A 17 14.80 -3.17 4.92
C SER A 17 14.77 -3.60 3.45
N SER A 18 14.34 -2.70 2.56
CA SER A 18 14.35 -2.95 1.11
C SER A 18 15.75 -3.11 0.51
N GLU A 19 16.80 -2.78 1.27
CA GLU A 19 18.21 -2.95 0.89
C GLU A 19 18.70 -4.40 1.03
N ILE A 20 17.95 -5.26 1.71
CA ILE A 20 18.30 -6.67 1.90
C ILE A 20 17.86 -7.46 0.67
N LYS A 21 18.79 -8.21 0.05
CA LYS A 21 18.55 -8.94 -1.20
C LYS A 21 17.38 -9.93 -1.11
N GLU A 22 17.27 -10.65 0.01
CA GLU A 22 16.20 -11.63 0.24
C GLU A 22 14.81 -10.97 0.20
N VAL A 23 14.70 -9.66 0.48
CA VAL A 23 13.44 -8.91 0.40
C VAL A 23 13.01 -8.73 -1.05
N GLU A 24 13.97 -8.50 -1.97
CA GLU A 24 13.69 -8.45 -3.40
C GLU A 24 13.20 -9.81 -3.92
N GLU A 25 13.79 -10.91 -3.44
CA GLU A 25 13.33 -12.27 -3.77
C GLU A 25 11.90 -12.52 -3.27
N CYS A 26 11.58 -12.08 -2.05
CA CYS A 26 10.23 -12.13 -1.49
C CYS A 26 9.24 -11.31 -2.32
N TYR A 27 9.60 -10.07 -2.68
CA TYR A 27 8.81 -9.22 -3.57
C TYR A 27 8.51 -9.91 -4.90
N ASN A 28 9.54 -10.46 -5.55
CA ASN A 28 9.40 -11.12 -6.85
C ASN A 28 8.52 -12.38 -6.76
N ALA A 29 8.63 -13.14 -5.67
CA ALA A 29 7.79 -14.31 -5.43
C ALA A 29 6.30 -13.92 -5.26
N LEU A 30 6.02 -12.87 -4.48
CA LEU A 30 4.66 -12.40 -4.23
C LEU A 30 4.03 -11.75 -5.46
N LEU A 31 4.78 -10.93 -6.19
CA LEU A 31 4.32 -10.30 -7.43
C LEU A 31 3.86 -11.36 -8.45
N LYS A 32 4.63 -12.46 -8.60
CA LYS A 32 4.30 -13.56 -9.52
C LYS A 32 2.97 -14.25 -9.20
N LEU A 33 2.55 -14.30 -7.93
CA LEU A 33 1.30 -14.95 -7.54
C LEU A 33 0.06 -14.26 -8.12
N TYR A 34 0.15 -12.95 -8.35
CA TYR A 34 -0.96 -12.11 -8.79
C TYR A 34 -0.65 -11.37 -10.09
N GLN A 35 0.20 -11.95 -10.95
CA GLN A 35 0.46 -11.42 -12.30
C GLN A 35 -0.78 -11.47 -13.21
N ASN A 36 -1.72 -12.38 -12.92
CA ASN A 36 -2.97 -12.51 -13.66
C ASN A 36 -4.13 -12.08 -12.76
N ASP A 37 -4.81 -11.00 -13.14
CA ASP A 37 -5.87 -10.34 -12.35
C ASP A 37 -7.18 -11.16 -12.27
N ASP A 38 -7.29 -12.26 -13.02
CA ASP A 38 -8.52 -13.07 -13.17
C ASP A 38 -9.03 -13.68 -11.85
N MET A 39 -8.21 -13.71 -10.79
CA MET A 39 -8.55 -14.32 -9.50
C MET A 39 -8.70 -13.32 -8.34
N ILE A 40 -8.56 -12.00 -8.59
CA ILE A 40 -8.63 -10.96 -7.53
C ILE A 40 -9.93 -11.06 -6.75
N MET A 41 -11.07 -11.14 -7.47
CA MET A 41 -12.39 -11.13 -6.84
C MET A 41 -12.68 -12.38 -5.99
N ASN A 42 -12.08 -13.52 -6.34
CA ASN A 42 -12.29 -14.79 -5.61
C ASN A 42 -11.54 -14.81 -4.27
N PHE A 43 -10.44 -14.07 -4.16
CA PHE A 43 -9.55 -14.08 -2.99
C PHE A 43 -9.14 -12.66 -2.57
N LEU A 44 -10.08 -11.71 -2.61
CA LEU A 44 -9.79 -10.29 -2.42
C LEU A 44 -9.05 -9.99 -1.12
N SER A 45 -9.39 -10.63 0.00
CA SER A 45 -8.68 -10.43 1.27
C SER A 45 -7.20 -10.80 1.19
N MET A 46 -6.88 -11.91 0.51
CA MET A 46 -5.50 -12.36 0.35
C MET A 46 -4.76 -11.50 -0.66
N TYR A 47 -5.43 -11.08 -1.73
CA TYR A 47 -4.90 -10.10 -2.67
C TYR A 47 -4.55 -8.78 -1.97
N GLU A 48 -5.47 -8.19 -1.21
CA GLU A 48 -5.25 -6.97 -0.42
C GLU A 48 -4.09 -7.14 0.57
N PHE A 49 -4.02 -8.29 1.24
CA PHE A 49 -2.97 -8.60 2.21
C PHE A 49 -1.57 -8.68 1.57
N VAL A 50 -1.45 -9.24 0.36
CA VAL A 50 -0.17 -9.43 -0.34
C VAL A 50 0.22 -8.20 -1.16
N MET A 51 -0.71 -7.69 -1.97
CA MET A 51 -0.39 -6.69 -2.99
C MET A 51 -0.21 -5.30 -2.40
N GLN A 52 -0.80 -4.99 -1.25
CA GLN A 52 -0.56 -3.70 -0.61
C GLN A 52 0.91 -3.57 -0.14
N PRO A 53 1.52 -4.56 0.56
CA PRO A 53 2.95 -4.55 0.84
C PRO A 53 3.83 -4.51 -0.41
N VAL A 54 3.47 -5.24 -1.47
CA VAL A 54 4.17 -5.21 -2.76
C VAL A 54 4.17 -3.79 -3.34
N ALA A 55 3.01 -3.11 -3.34
CA ALA A 55 2.90 -1.73 -3.79
C ALA A 55 3.75 -0.78 -2.94
N SER A 56 3.73 -0.93 -1.62
CA SER A 56 4.55 -0.13 -0.70
C SER A 56 6.06 -0.35 -0.94
N TYR A 57 6.48 -1.58 -1.21
CA TYR A 57 7.86 -1.89 -1.56
C TYR A 57 8.27 -1.22 -2.88
N CYS A 58 7.42 -1.27 -3.92
CA CYS A 58 7.66 -0.54 -5.18
C CYS A 58 7.92 0.95 -4.93
N GLY A 59 7.08 1.58 -4.10
CA GLY A 59 7.25 2.98 -3.71
C GLY A 59 8.60 3.24 -3.02
N ASN A 60 8.98 2.38 -2.06
CA ASN A 60 10.27 2.47 -1.37
C ASN A 60 11.46 2.36 -2.33
N CYS A 61 11.37 1.49 -3.35
CA CYS A 61 12.37 1.35 -4.40
C CYS A 61 12.35 2.48 -5.45
N GLY A 62 11.46 3.47 -5.33
CA GLY A 62 11.32 4.58 -6.27
C GLY A 62 10.52 4.25 -7.53
N LYS A 63 9.90 3.05 -7.61
CA LYS A 63 9.01 2.64 -8.70
C LYS A 63 7.59 3.15 -8.42
N TYR A 64 7.45 4.47 -8.40
CA TYR A 64 6.22 5.11 -7.94
C TYR A 64 5.01 4.84 -8.85
N ASP A 65 5.21 4.74 -10.17
CA ASP A 65 4.10 4.49 -11.09
C ASP A 65 3.57 3.05 -10.97
N ASP A 66 4.46 2.08 -10.80
CA ASP A 66 4.09 0.69 -10.54
C ASP A 66 3.33 0.56 -9.21
N SER A 67 3.83 1.26 -8.18
CA SER A 67 3.16 1.36 -6.88
C SER A 67 1.74 1.93 -7.02
N ASP A 68 1.58 3.09 -7.66
CA ASP A 68 0.28 3.73 -7.85
C ASP A 68 -0.69 2.87 -8.67
N ASN A 69 -0.20 2.14 -9.67
CA ASN A 69 -1.04 1.25 -10.47
C ASN A 69 -1.61 0.11 -9.62
N ILE A 70 -0.77 -0.54 -8.80
CA ILE A 70 -1.22 -1.60 -7.89
C ILE A 70 -2.20 -1.03 -6.85
N GLU A 71 -1.88 0.12 -6.27
CA GLU A 71 -2.74 0.81 -5.30
C GLU A 71 -4.12 1.16 -5.89
N ASN A 72 -4.17 1.64 -7.13
CA ASN A 72 -5.44 1.90 -7.82
C ASN A 72 -6.25 0.62 -8.07
N THR A 73 -5.59 -0.48 -8.47
CA THR A 73 -6.26 -1.78 -8.63
C THR A 73 -6.84 -2.27 -7.31
N ILE A 74 -6.10 -2.16 -6.21
CA ILE A 74 -6.60 -2.47 -4.86
C ILE A 74 -7.82 -1.60 -4.56
N PHE A 75 -7.70 -0.26 -4.70
CA PHE A 75 -8.77 0.67 -4.39
C PHE A 75 -10.07 0.34 -5.12
N VAL A 76 -10.02 0.15 -6.44
CA VAL A 76 -11.21 -0.14 -7.26
C VAL A 76 -11.88 -1.44 -6.79
N ASN A 77 -11.12 -2.52 -6.64
CA ASN A 77 -11.68 -3.82 -6.24
C ASN A 77 -12.25 -3.79 -4.82
N THR A 78 -11.53 -3.19 -3.88
CA THR A 78 -11.96 -2.98 -2.49
C THR A 78 -13.26 -2.17 -2.43
N MET A 79 -13.35 -1.06 -3.16
CA MET A 79 -14.54 -0.20 -3.18
C MET A 79 -15.74 -0.86 -3.86
N MET A 80 -15.53 -1.58 -4.96
CA MET A 80 -16.59 -2.38 -5.62
C MET A 80 -17.20 -3.41 -4.66
N ASN A 81 -16.38 -3.97 -3.76
CA ASN A 81 -16.80 -4.92 -2.75
C ASN A 81 -17.20 -4.28 -1.41
N ARG A 82 -17.31 -2.94 -1.35
CA ARG A 82 -17.74 -2.17 -0.17
C ARG A 82 -16.86 -2.43 1.07
N ARG A 83 -15.58 -2.72 0.86
CA ARG A 83 -14.58 -2.88 1.92
C ARG A 83 -13.89 -1.54 2.15
N LEU A 84 -13.70 -1.16 3.41
CA LEU A 84 -13.03 0.10 3.77
C LEU A 84 -11.71 -0.12 4.52
N THR A 85 -11.41 -1.36 4.89
CA THR A 85 -10.30 -1.69 5.81
C THR A 85 -8.92 -1.32 5.28
N ILE A 86 -8.70 -1.43 3.97
CA ILE A 86 -7.40 -1.15 3.33
C ILE A 86 -7.33 0.25 2.70
N VAL A 87 -8.49 0.87 2.42
CA VAL A 87 -8.59 2.18 1.73
C VAL A 87 -7.72 3.28 2.37
N PRO A 88 -7.68 3.48 3.71
CA PRO A 88 -6.81 4.50 4.29
C PRO A 88 -5.33 4.27 3.98
N LYS A 89 -4.91 2.99 3.89
CA LYS A 89 -3.52 2.62 3.60
C LYS A 89 -3.17 2.93 2.14
N VAL A 90 -4.10 2.65 1.22
CA VAL A 90 -3.98 2.98 -0.20
C VAL A 90 -3.80 4.48 -0.41
N ILE A 91 -4.68 5.30 0.18
CA ILE A 91 -4.61 6.77 0.08
C ILE A 91 -3.28 7.29 0.64
N TYR A 92 -2.86 6.77 1.80
CA TYR A 92 -1.58 7.13 2.38
C TYR A 92 -0.39 6.80 1.47
N CYS A 93 -0.38 5.61 0.85
CA CYS A 93 0.69 5.21 -0.06
C CYS A 93 0.76 6.12 -1.30
N LEU A 94 -0.39 6.45 -1.92
CA LEU A 94 -0.44 7.40 -3.04
C LEU A 94 0.08 8.79 -2.63
N LEU A 95 -0.32 9.29 -1.46
CA LEU A 95 0.19 10.54 -0.91
C LEU A 95 1.71 10.49 -0.68
N TRP A 96 2.19 9.42 -0.06
CA TRP A 96 3.61 9.25 0.22
C TRP A 96 4.43 9.22 -1.07
N ASN A 97 3.97 8.50 -2.10
CA ASN A 97 4.61 8.45 -3.41
C ASN A 97 4.71 9.85 -4.04
N ASN A 98 3.63 10.64 -4.01
CA ASN A 98 3.63 12.02 -4.53
C ASN A 98 4.62 12.93 -3.77
N ILE A 99 4.67 12.84 -2.45
CA ILE A 99 5.66 13.58 -1.63
C ILE A 99 7.09 13.16 -1.99
N GLN A 100 7.35 11.87 -2.22
CA GLN A 100 8.68 11.42 -2.62
C GLN A 100 9.06 11.88 -4.03
N ARG A 101 8.11 11.91 -4.97
CA ARG A 101 8.33 12.47 -6.31
C ARG A 101 8.73 13.94 -6.22
N GLU A 102 8.00 14.73 -5.44
CA GLU A 102 8.30 16.14 -5.19
C GLU A 102 9.72 16.34 -4.65
N ARG A 103 10.10 15.59 -3.60
CA ARG A 103 11.44 15.64 -3.01
C ARG A 103 12.56 15.30 -4.01
N LYS A 104 12.25 14.49 -5.01
CA LYS A 104 13.19 14.06 -6.06
C LYS A 104 13.08 14.91 -7.34
N ASN A 105 12.28 15.97 -7.37
CA ASN A 105 11.99 16.77 -8.56
C ASN A 105 11.45 15.95 -9.75
N ILE A 106 10.72 14.87 -9.45
CA ILE A 106 10.01 14.06 -10.44
C ILE A 106 8.63 14.67 -10.63
N SER A 107 8.13 14.70 -11.87
CA SER A 107 6.78 15.18 -12.18
C SER A 107 5.74 14.47 -11.31
N GLN A 108 4.92 15.25 -10.61
CA GLN A 108 3.79 14.72 -9.87
C GLN A 108 2.69 14.29 -10.84
N LYS A 109 1.89 13.29 -10.45
CA LYS A 109 0.66 12.93 -11.18
C LYS A 109 -0.52 13.86 -10.84
N CYS A 110 -0.54 14.39 -9.62
CA CYS A 110 -1.62 15.23 -9.12
C CYS A 110 -1.08 16.14 -8.02
N ASP A 111 -1.53 17.40 -8.04
CA ASP A 111 -1.33 18.33 -6.93
C ASP A 111 -2.26 17.92 -5.79
N MET A 112 -1.71 17.33 -4.73
CA MET A 112 -2.48 16.83 -3.59
C MET A 112 -2.18 17.64 -2.34
N ASP A 113 -3.23 18.19 -1.73
CA ASP A 113 -3.13 18.79 -0.40
C ASP A 113 -2.83 17.71 0.63
N LYS A 114 -1.57 17.68 1.08
CA LYS A 114 -1.06 16.73 2.07
C LYS A 114 -1.90 16.70 3.34
N GLU A 115 -2.33 17.86 3.85
CA GLU A 115 -3.08 17.91 5.10
C GLU A 115 -4.49 17.37 4.92
N LEU A 116 -5.13 17.73 3.81
CA LEU A 116 -6.45 17.21 3.46
C LEU A 116 -6.42 15.68 3.32
N GLU A 117 -5.44 15.13 2.62
CA GLU A 117 -5.31 13.68 2.43
C GLU A 117 -5.02 12.93 3.73
N LEU A 118 -4.16 13.46 4.61
CA LEU A 118 -3.92 12.85 5.92
C LEU A 118 -5.17 12.87 6.82
N ARG A 119 -5.96 13.94 6.77
CA ARG A 119 -7.25 14.02 7.50
C ARG A 119 -8.26 13.00 6.96
N LYS A 120 -8.34 12.80 5.64
CA LYS A 120 -9.15 11.73 5.03
C LYS A 120 -8.71 10.35 5.54
N CYS A 121 -7.40 10.09 5.60
CA CYS A 121 -6.86 8.85 6.14
C CYS A 121 -7.25 8.64 7.61
N LEU A 122 -7.25 9.68 8.46
CA LEU A 122 -7.71 9.57 9.85
C LEU A 122 -9.18 9.16 9.93
N ILE A 123 -10.05 9.88 9.23
CA ILE A 123 -11.50 9.63 9.23
C ILE A 123 -11.79 8.20 8.76
N LEU A 124 -11.14 7.78 7.67
CA LEU A 124 -11.34 6.43 7.12
C LEU A 124 -10.80 5.34 8.05
N ASN A 125 -9.67 5.56 8.71
CA ASN A 125 -9.16 4.60 9.72
C ASN A 125 -10.09 4.50 10.93
N ASP A 126 -10.70 5.61 11.37
CA ASP A 126 -11.68 5.61 12.46
C ASP A 126 -12.94 4.80 12.09
N ILE A 127 -13.51 5.08 10.91
CA ILE A 127 -14.66 4.33 10.36
C ILE A 127 -14.33 2.83 10.24
N ALA A 128 -13.14 2.51 9.76
CA ALA A 128 -12.66 1.12 9.62
C ALA A 128 -12.22 0.47 10.95
N LYS A 129 -12.27 1.19 12.08
CA LYS A 129 -11.80 0.76 13.42
C LYS A 129 -10.34 0.31 13.44
N ASN A 130 -9.50 0.95 12.61
CA ASN A 130 -8.08 0.66 12.51
C ASN A 130 -7.25 1.58 13.42
N TYR A 131 -7.30 1.31 14.72
CA TYR A 131 -6.69 2.18 15.75
C TYR A 131 -5.17 2.33 15.64
N LEU A 132 -4.47 1.32 15.16
CA LEU A 132 -3.01 1.37 15.00
C LEU A 132 -2.62 2.37 13.90
N ASN A 133 -3.25 2.25 12.73
CA ASN A 133 -3.00 3.19 11.63
C ASN A 133 -3.52 4.59 11.95
N TYR A 134 -4.66 4.72 12.66
CA TYR A 134 -5.14 6.02 13.15
C TYR A 134 -4.06 6.74 13.97
N LYS A 135 -3.48 6.05 14.97
CA LYS A 135 -2.40 6.61 15.80
C LYS A 135 -1.17 6.98 14.98
N PHE A 136 -0.76 6.10 14.07
CA PHE A 136 0.38 6.36 13.18
C PHE A 136 0.20 7.63 12.34
N ILE A 137 -0.94 7.78 11.67
CA ILE A 137 -1.25 8.98 10.88
C ILE A 137 -1.39 10.21 11.78
N GLY A 138 -1.97 10.06 12.96
CA GLY A 138 -2.10 11.14 13.95
C GLY A 138 -0.74 11.71 14.37
N ASN A 139 0.25 10.84 14.60
CA ASN A 139 1.62 11.26 14.93
C ASN A 139 2.26 12.05 13.77
N ILE A 140 2.09 11.59 12.52
CA ILE A 140 2.61 12.30 11.34
C ILE A 140 2.06 13.73 11.21
N ILE A 141 0.80 13.95 11.59
CA ILE A 141 0.18 15.29 11.56
C ILE A 141 0.74 16.17 12.69
N GLN A 142 1.00 15.60 13.86
CA GLN A 142 1.50 16.32 15.05
C GLN A 142 3.00 16.65 14.99
N GLU A 143 3.78 15.93 14.18
CA GLU A 143 5.22 16.18 13.95
C GLU A 143 5.50 17.38 13.00
N LYS A 144 4.47 18.18 12.65
CA LYS A 144 4.63 19.47 11.95
C LYS A 144 4.97 20.60 12.92
#